data_AF-A0A969Y189-F1
#
_entry.id   AF-A0A969Y189-F1
#
_cell.length_a   1.000
_cell.length_b   1.000
_cell.length_c   1.000
_cell.angle_alpha   90.00
_cell.angle_beta   90.00
_cell.angle_gamma   90.00
#
_symmetry.space_group_name_H-M   'P 1'
#
loop_
_entity.id
_entity.type
_entity.pdbx_description
1 polymer ?
#
loop_
_entity_poly.entity_id
_entity_poly.type
_entity_poly.pdbx_seq_one_letter_code
_entity_poly.pdbx_strand_id
1 'polypeptide(L)'
;MAVKRSFSTGCYLRYKADGPNDMNVGSNDLWPHWDYGGADPVNTGTMAAPNFQQGAESNGKMGMFMRLSAGEDFRAIDGPNWGDHRYVNMNQQVNEWQEMWIQFDHSQDRCRFFLCPDGGTPVAVPNTFDTVDGVWFKMRNLTRDNNAVMNLRIYSGPYPIGGNTIETHVWIESMAIDATAHTLDRYAGWESLSAGPALQADLDGDGDVDLDDFVILKNGFGTGDAGDCDGDGDTDLDDFVILKNEFGSQA
;
A
#
# COMPACT_ATOMS: atom_id res chain seq x y z
N MET A 1 31.80 -15.98 6.98
CA MET A 1 31.42 -14.56 7.18
C MET A 1 30.72 -14.10 5.91
N ALA A 2 29.39 -14.00 5.92
CA ALA A 2 28.67 -13.43 4.78
C ALA A 2 28.97 -11.92 4.73
N VAL A 3 29.41 -11.44 3.57
CA VAL A 3 29.63 -10.01 3.34
C VAL A 3 28.26 -9.35 3.26
N LYS A 4 27.93 -8.47 4.22
CA LYS A 4 26.73 -7.62 4.15
C LYS A 4 26.81 -6.81 2.86
N ARG A 5 25.99 -7.14 1.86
CA ARG A 5 25.86 -6.31 0.66
C ARG A 5 24.86 -5.20 0.99
N SER A 6 25.31 -3.95 0.90
CA SER A 6 24.45 -2.79 1.07
C SER A 6 23.61 -2.60 -0.19
N PHE A 7 22.42 -3.18 -0.23
CA PHE A 7 21.39 -2.85 -1.21
C PHE A 7 20.17 -2.31 -0.46
N SER A 8 19.60 -1.22 -0.96
CA SER A 8 18.32 -0.71 -0.48
C SER A 8 17.23 -1.21 -1.40
N THR A 9 16.28 -1.96 -0.86
CA THR A 9 15.09 -2.40 -1.58
C THR A 9 13.96 -1.41 -1.32
N GLY A 10 13.17 -1.10 -2.34
CA GLY A 10 11.95 -0.31 -2.24
C GLY A 10 10.71 -1.17 -2.43
N CYS A 11 9.64 -0.89 -1.70
CA CYS A 11 8.29 -1.36 -2.00
C CYS A 11 7.35 -0.15 -2.11
N TYR A 12 6.42 -0.19 -3.05
CA TYR A 12 5.36 0.80 -3.23
C TYR A 12 3.99 0.13 -3.09
N LEU A 13 3.04 0.83 -2.47
CA LEU A 13 1.67 0.37 -2.21
C LEU A 13 0.69 1.54 -2.43
N ARG A 14 -0.30 1.37 -3.32
CA ARG A 14 -1.52 2.22 -3.38
C ARG A 14 -2.66 1.47 -2.69
N TYR A 15 -3.24 2.08 -1.66
CA TYR A 15 -4.25 1.43 -0.84
C TYR A 15 -5.34 2.39 -0.40
N LYS A 16 -6.50 1.82 -0.04
CA LYS A 16 -7.63 2.51 0.58
C LYS A 16 -8.11 1.69 1.78
N ALA A 17 -8.44 2.36 2.88
CA ALA A 17 -8.86 1.74 4.13
C ALA A 17 -10.11 2.46 4.67
N ASP A 18 -11.05 1.71 5.23
CA ASP A 18 -12.37 2.20 5.64
C ASP A 18 -12.54 2.42 7.15
N GLY A 19 -11.48 2.22 7.94
CA GLY A 19 -11.52 2.37 9.38
C GLY A 19 -10.18 2.32 10.14
N PRO A 20 -10.28 2.25 11.47
CA PRO A 20 -9.14 2.14 12.37
C PRO A 20 -8.64 0.68 12.49
N ASN A 21 -7.33 0.47 12.37
CA ASN A 21 -6.60 -0.79 12.57
C ASN A 21 -6.75 -1.86 11.48
N ASP A 22 -7.05 -1.47 10.25
CA ASP A 22 -7.58 -2.37 9.22
C ASP A 22 -6.57 -3.37 8.64
N MET A 23 -5.28 -3.02 8.56
CA MET A 23 -4.26 -3.88 7.98
C MET A 23 -2.92 -3.78 8.68
N ASN A 24 -2.31 -4.94 8.92
CA ASN A 24 -0.92 -5.02 9.36
C ASN A 24 -0.06 -5.46 8.19
N VAL A 25 0.97 -4.68 7.88
CA VAL A 25 2.03 -5.09 6.96
C VAL A 25 3.26 -5.39 7.78
N GLY A 26 3.80 -6.59 7.61
CA GLY A 26 4.99 -6.99 8.31
C GLY A 26 5.95 -7.73 7.41
N SER A 27 7.21 -7.76 7.85
CA SER A 27 8.18 -8.67 7.25
C SER A 27 8.48 -9.82 8.21
N ASN A 28 8.79 -10.98 7.62
CA ASN A 28 9.34 -12.08 8.38
C ASN A 28 10.48 -12.73 7.59
N ASP A 29 11.62 -12.88 8.24
CA ASP A 29 12.81 -13.57 7.72
C ASP A 29 12.72 -15.10 7.90
N LEU A 30 11.67 -15.60 8.57
CA LEU A 30 11.37 -17.03 8.54
C LEU A 30 10.85 -17.41 7.15
N TRP A 31 11.78 -17.77 6.27
CA TRP A 31 11.49 -18.44 5.01
C TRP A 31 10.56 -19.62 5.24
N PRO A 32 9.56 -19.81 4.36
CA PRO A 32 9.05 -21.15 4.12
C PRO A 32 10.26 -22.01 3.69
N HIS A 33 10.54 -23.08 4.43
CA HIS A 33 11.52 -24.13 4.10
C HIS A 33 13.02 -23.92 4.45
N TRP A 34 13.46 -22.89 5.19
CA TRP A 34 14.88 -22.79 5.56
C TRP A 34 15.21 -23.32 6.96
N ASP A 35 15.65 -24.59 6.98
CA ASP A 35 16.43 -25.27 8.01
C ASP A 35 17.77 -24.57 8.31
N TYR A 36 17.90 -23.70 9.31
CA TYR A 36 19.21 -23.06 9.61
C TYR A 36 20.30 -24.03 10.11
N GLY A 37 20.00 -25.33 10.27
CA GLY A 37 21.00 -26.38 10.40
C GLY A 37 22.00 -26.09 11.52
N GLY A 38 21.54 -26.15 12.76
CA GLY A 38 22.35 -25.92 13.96
C GLY A 38 22.29 -27.10 14.93
N ALA A 39 23.16 -27.08 15.95
CA ALA A 39 23.33 -28.11 16.98
C ALA A 39 22.11 -28.40 17.88
N ASP A 40 20.94 -27.86 17.54
CA ASP A 40 19.68 -28.06 18.24
C ASP A 40 18.96 -29.28 17.63
N PRO A 41 18.73 -30.36 18.40
CA PRO A 41 18.22 -31.63 17.87
C PRO A 41 16.80 -31.58 17.28
N VAL A 42 16.08 -30.46 17.42
CA VAL A 42 14.77 -30.23 16.80
C VAL A 42 14.81 -29.50 15.46
N ASN A 43 15.97 -28.99 15.03
CA ASN A 43 16.14 -28.36 13.71
C ASN A 43 16.87 -29.35 12.79
N THR A 44 16.10 -30.14 12.04
CA THR A 44 16.55 -31.35 11.32
C THR A 44 17.12 -31.11 9.93
N GLY A 45 17.13 -29.87 9.44
CA GLY A 45 17.37 -29.50 8.05
C GLY A 45 16.25 -29.95 7.08
N THR A 46 15.08 -30.35 7.57
CA THR A 46 14.04 -30.99 6.74
C THR A 46 12.65 -30.41 7.00
N MET A 47 11.76 -30.52 6.01
CA MET A 47 10.36 -30.05 6.08
C MET A 47 9.49 -30.69 7.17
N ALA A 48 10.03 -31.64 7.94
CA ALA A 48 9.35 -32.32 9.04
C ALA A 48 9.74 -31.77 10.43
N ALA A 49 10.58 -30.72 10.51
CA ALA A 49 10.98 -30.14 11.79
C ALA A 49 9.76 -29.58 12.56
N PRO A 50 9.58 -29.85 13.85
CA PRO A 50 8.45 -29.34 14.63
C PRO A 50 8.43 -27.80 14.77
N ASN A 51 9.56 -27.13 14.47
CA ASN A 51 9.69 -25.68 14.45
C ASN A 51 9.46 -25.07 13.05
N PHE A 52 9.02 -25.88 12.10
CA PHE A 52 8.55 -25.44 10.79
C PHE A 52 7.34 -24.53 11.02
N GLN A 53 7.60 -23.21 11.02
CA GLN A 53 6.61 -22.17 11.29
C GLN A 53 5.96 -22.29 12.68
N GLN A 54 6.60 -21.77 13.73
CA GLN A 54 5.76 -21.17 14.78
C GLN A 54 5.02 -20.02 14.11
N GLY A 55 3.70 -20.16 13.96
CA GLY A 55 2.85 -19.27 13.18
C GLY A 55 3.21 -17.81 13.42
N ALA A 56 3.34 -17.03 12.34
CA ALA A 56 3.49 -15.59 12.42
C ALA A 56 2.21 -14.87 12.91
N GLU A 57 1.41 -15.59 13.70
CA GLU A 57 0.17 -15.19 14.36
C GLU A 57 0.43 -14.20 15.51
N SER A 58 1.69 -14.00 15.89
CA SER A 58 2.09 -13.01 16.89
C SER A 58 2.92 -11.89 16.26
N ASN A 59 2.46 -10.65 16.39
CA ASN A 59 3.18 -9.45 15.93
C ASN A 59 4.61 -9.32 16.49
N GLY A 60 4.96 -10.11 17.50
CA GLY A 60 6.23 -10.10 18.23
C GLY A 60 7.34 -10.84 17.50
N LYS A 61 6.99 -11.56 16.43
CA LYS A 61 7.93 -12.33 15.61
C LYS A 61 8.17 -11.70 14.23
N MET A 62 7.52 -10.57 13.92
CA MET A 62 7.73 -9.84 12.68
C MET A 62 8.94 -8.90 12.80
N GLY A 63 9.79 -8.87 11.77
CA GLY A 63 10.98 -8.01 11.70
C GLY A 63 10.59 -6.55 11.48
N MET A 64 9.89 -6.25 10.39
CA MET A 64 9.13 -5.01 10.23
C MET A 64 7.69 -5.25 10.65
N PHE A 65 7.05 -4.25 11.24
CA PHE A 65 5.60 -4.19 11.39
C PHE A 65 5.15 -2.74 11.27
N MET A 66 4.17 -2.52 10.40
CA MET A 66 3.46 -1.27 10.29
C MET A 66 1.95 -1.52 10.15
N ARG A 67 1.16 -0.48 10.41
CA ARG A 67 -0.29 -0.49 10.18
C ARG A 67 -0.68 0.46 9.07
N LEU A 68 -1.52 -0.04 8.18
CA LEU A 68 -2.31 0.79 7.26
C LEU A 68 -3.65 0.99 7.95
N SER A 69 -3.91 2.24 8.32
CA SER A 69 -5.10 2.66 9.04
C SER A 69 -5.58 3.96 8.41
N ALA A 70 -6.88 4.20 8.45
CA ALA A 70 -7.45 5.48 8.06
C ALA A 70 -8.16 6.13 9.24
N GLY A 71 -8.03 7.45 9.37
CA GLY A 71 -8.55 8.19 10.53
C GLY A 71 -7.76 7.99 11.82
N GLU A 72 -6.59 7.32 11.77
CA GLU A 72 -5.68 7.13 12.91
C GLU A 72 -4.24 7.51 12.56
N ASP A 73 -3.38 7.44 13.59
CA ASP A 73 -1.95 7.61 13.44
C ASP A 73 -1.31 6.42 12.72
N PHE A 74 -0.38 6.72 11.80
CA PHE A 74 0.55 5.75 11.26
C PHE A 74 1.33 5.09 12.41
N ARG A 75 1.42 3.77 12.39
CA ARG A 75 2.10 3.01 13.45
C ARG A 75 3.15 2.08 12.87
N ALA A 76 4.39 2.18 13.36
CA ALA A 76 5.47 1.24 13.04
C ALA A 76 6.28 0.85 14.28
N ILE A 77 6.95 -0.31 14.22
CA ILE A 77 7.91 -0.72 15.27
C ILE A 77 9.13 0.21 15.25
N ASP A 78 9.66 0.52 16.43
CA ASP A 78 10.90 1.27 16.62
C ASP A 78 11.70 0.76 17.83
N GLY A 79 11.75 -0.56 18.00
CA GLY A 79 12.51 -1.13 19.10
C GLY A 79 12.44 -2.65 19.23
N PRO A 80 13.30 -3.19 20.10
CA PRO A 80 13.44 -4.63 20.30
C PRO A 80 12.23 -5.26 21.02
N ASN A 81 11.51 -4.50 21.84
CA ASN A 81 10.47 -5.05 22.72
C ASN A 81 9.09 -5.03 22.07
N TRP A 82 8.22 -5.91 22.56
CA TRP A 82 6.79 -5.80 22.28
C TRP A 82 6.27 -4.49 22.87
N GLY A 83 5.55 -3.70 22.07
CA GLY A 83 5.05 -2.39 22.50
C GLY A 83 5.91 -1.20 22.09
N ASP A 84 7.14 -1.43 21.59
CA ASP A 84 8.00 -0.38 21.05
C ASP A 84 7.47 0.08 19.67
N HIS A 85 6.34 0.76 19.67
CA HIS A 85 5.72 1.34 18.51
C HIS A 85 5.79 2.86 18.56
N ARG A 86 5.92 3.46 17.39
CA ARG A 86 5.73 4.90 17.19
C ARG A 86 4.43 5.13 16.48
N TYR A 87 3.83 6.26 16.86
CA TYR A 87 2.56 6.74 16.34
C TYR A 87 2.86 8.11 15.74
N VAL A 88 2.50 8.28 14.48
CA VAL A 88 2.74 9.51 13.74
C VAL A 88 1.45 9.87 13.03
N ASN A 89 0.90 11.03 13.35
CA ASN A 89 -0.26 11.53 12.62
C ASN A 89 0.18 11.94 11.22
N MET A 90 -0.18 11.13 10.23
CA MET A 90 0.06 11.40 8.80
C MET A 90 -1.19 11.94 8.10
N ASN A 91 -2.25 12.28 8.86
CA ASN A 91 -3.54 12.76 8.38
C ASN A 91 -4.20 11.83 7.34
N GLN A 92 -4.14 10.52 7.60
CA GLN A 92 -4.69 9.49 6.72
C GLN A 92 -6.22 9.56 6.72
N GLN A 93 -6.83 9.75 5.55
CA GLN A 93 -8.29 9.93 5.42
C GLN A 93 -9.01 8.59 5.21
N VAL A 94 -10.18 8.45 5.85
CA VAL A 94 -11.05 7.27 5.74
C VAL A 94 -11.67 7.21 4.34
N ASN A 95 -11.64 6.02 3.72
CA ASN A 95 -12.18 5.76 2.38
C ASN A 95 -11.53 6.57 1.24
N GLU A 96 -10.35 7.13 1.46
CA GLU A 96 -9.57 7.81 0.43
C GLU A 96 -8.38 6.96 -0.01
N TRP A 97 -8.02 7.07 -1.29
CA TRP A 97 -6.79 6.46 -1.80
C TRP A 97 -5.56 7.15 -1.22
N GLN A 98 -4.57 6.32 -0.87
CA GLN A 98 -3.30 6.75 -0.30
C GLN A 98 -2.17 5.95 -0.97
N GLU A 99 -1.01 6.59 -1.02
CA GLU A 99 0.20 5.99 -1.56
C GLU A 99 1.26 5.89 -0.47
N MET A 100 2.01 4.79 -0.49
CA MET A 100 3.07 4.54 0.47
C MET A 100 4.27 3.88 -0.18
N TRP A 101 5.45 4.33 0.22
CA TRP A 101 6.73 3.72 -0.11
C TRP A 101 7.38 3.22 1.16
N ILE A 102 8.00 2.06 1.07
CA ILE A 102 8.81 1.47 2.12
C ILE A 102 10.23 1.31 1.57
N GLN A 103 11.20 1.88 2.26
CA GLN A 103 12.60 1.59 2.00
C GLN A 103 13.16 0.67 3.08
N PHE A 104 13.93 -0.32 2.65
CA PHE A 104 14.62 -1.26 3.52
C PHE A 104 16.13 -1.02 3.46
N ASP A 105 16.76 -0.87 4.62
CA ASP A 105 18.22 -0.94 4.79
C ASP A 105 18.53 -2.23 5.56
N HIS A 106 18.76 -3.30 4.79
CA HIS A 106 19.08 -4.61 5.33
C HIS A 106 20.36 -4.60 6.17
N SER A 107 21.34 -3.78 5.79
CA SER A 107 22.65 -3.77 6.44
C SER A 107 22.58 -3.30 7.90
N GLN A 108 21.62 -2.43 8.21
CA GLN A 108 21.38 -1.80 9.50
C GLN A 108 20.06 -2.25 10.17
N ASP A 109 19.33 -3.21 9.59
CA ASP A 109 18.03 -3.70 10.11
C ASP A 109 17.04 -2.57 10.42
N ARG A 110 16.83 -1.70 9.44
CA ARG A 110 15.93 -0.55 9.58
C ARG A 110 15.15 -0.30 8.30
N CYS A 111 14.00 0.33 8.46
CA CYS A 111 13.12 0.71 7.36
C CYS A 111 12.69 2.16 7.52
N ARG A 112 12.33 2.81 6.43
CA ARG A 112 11.66 4.13 6.48
C ARG A 112 10.48 4.12 5.54
N PHE A 113 9.52 4.98 5.85
CA PHE A 113 8.24 5.04 5.18
C PHE A 113 8.03 6.42 4.59
N PHE A 114 7.38 6.47 3.45
CA PHE A 114 6.88 7.70 2.84
C PHE A 114 5.40 7.52 2.58
N LEU A 115 4.60 8.53 2.87
CA LEU A 115 3.17 8.53 2.61
C LEU A 115 2.74 9.82 1.93
N CYS A 116 1.68 9.74 1.13
CA CYS A 116 0.92 10.89 0.67
C CYS A 116 -0.52 10.50 0.34
N PRO A 117 -1.43 11.47 0.23
CA PRO A 117 -2.66 11.27 -0.51
C PRO A 117 -2.38 10.78 -1.92
N ASP A 118 -3.35 10.14 -2.54
CA ASP A 118 -3.28 9.74 -3.93
C ASP A 118 -2.88 10.87 -4.88
N GLY A 119 -1.95 10.60 -5.79
CA GLY A 119 -1.35 11.59 -6.68
C GLY A 119 -0.46 12.64 -6.00
N GLY A 120 -0.36 12.62 -4.66
CA GLY A 120 0.36 13.59 -3.85
C GLY A 120 1.88 13.52 -3.94
N THR A 121 2.56 14.41 -3.22
CA THR A 121 4.02 14.35 -3.06
C THR A 121 4.37 13.48 -1.85
N PRO A 122 5.18 12.41 -2.01
CA PRO A 122 5.55 11.54 -0.90
C PRO A 122 6.29 12.31 0.20
N VAL A 123 5.83 12.18 1.45
CA VAL A 123 6.49 12.77 2.62
C VAL A 123 7.02 11.67 3.51
N ALA A 124 8.28 11.78 3.94
CA ALA A 124 8.88 10.84 4.88
C ALA A 124 8.14 10.87 6.21
N VAL A 125 7.80 9.71 6.75
CA VAL A 125 7.22 9.58 8.08
C VAL A 125 8.31 9.91 9.11
N PRO A 126 8.13 10.95 9.95
CA PRO A 126 9.12 11.28 10.96
C PRO A 126 9.22 10.21 12.05
N ASN A 127 10.44 9.89 12.44
CA ASN A 127 10.77 9.17 13.67
C ASN A 127 11.71 10.00 14.53
N THR A 128 11.17 10.68 15.54
CA THR A 128 11.95 11.56 16.44
C THR A 128 12.98 10.84 17.31
N PHE A 129 12.99 9.50 17.30
CA PHE A 129 13.93 8.68 18.06
C PHE A 129 15.08 8.14 17.21
N ASP A 130 15.01 8.32 15.89
CA ASP A 130 16.17 8.14 15.06
C ASP A 130 17.14 9.30 15.26
N THR A 131 18.40 8.96 15.51
CA THR A 131 19.47 9.92 15.80
C THR A 131 20.31 10.26 14.58
N VAL A 132 20.03 9.62 13.45
CA VAL A 132 20.80 9.80 12.20
C VAL A 132 20.13 10.84 11.32
N ASP A 133 18.93 10.58 10.82
CA ASP A 133 18.21 11.49 9.92
C ASP A 133 16.75 11.72 10.32
N GLY A 134 16.29 11.04 11.40
CA GLY A 134 14.99 11.28 11.99
C GLY A 134 13.84 10.63 11.23
N VAL A 135 14.12 9.66 10.35
CA VAL A 135 13.08 8.98 9.55
C VAL A 135 13.20 7.45 9.54
N TRP A 136 14.27 6.87 10.10
CA TRP A 136 14.42 5.43 10.17
C TRP A 136 13.73 4.81 11.37
N PHE A 137 13.00 3.74 11.12
CA PHE A 137 12.36 2.87 12.10
C PHE A 137 13.17 1.58 12.23
N LYS A 138 13.42 1.17 13.46
CA LYS A 138 14.12 -0.10 13.73
C LYS A 138 13.25 -1.29 13.34
N MET A 139 13.87 -2.31 12.74
CA MET A 139 13.25 -3.63 12.68
C MET A 139 13.40 -4.32 14.05
N ARG A 140 12.39 -5.09 14.46
CA ARG A 140 12.46 -6.01 15.60
C ARG A 140 13.32 -7.20 15.20
N ASN A 141 14.62 -6.95 15.11
CA ASN A 141 15.59 -7.98 14.89
C ASN A 141 16.34 -8.26 16.20
N LEU A 142 15.95 -9.34 16.86
CA LEU A 142 16.54 -9.73 18.14
C LEU A 142 17.67 -10.75 17.99
N THR A 143 17.96 -11.27 16.79
CA THR A 143 19.00 -12.32 16.60
C THR A 143 19.30 -12.79 15.15
N ARG A 144 18.65 -12.28 14.08
CA ARG A 144 18.67 -12.95 12.74
C ARG A 144 19.09 -12.04 11.60
N ASP A 145 19.69 -12.63 10.57
CA ASP A 145 20.28 -11.87 9.48
C ASP A 145 19.27 -11.64 8.33
N ASN A 146 18.60 -10.48 8.31
CA ASN A 146 17.68 -10.10 7.22
C ASN A 146 18.40 -9.79 5.89
N ASN A 147 19.71 -10.05 5.76
CA ASN A 147 20.51 -9.69 4.57
C ASN A 147 20.30 -10.63 3.37
N ALA A 148 19.49 -11.69 3.48
CA ALA A 148 19.29 -12.65 2.40
C ALA A 148 18.00 -12.42 1.60
N VAL A 149 16.83 -12.41 2.24
CA VAL A 149 15.51 -12.21 1.59
C VAL A 149 14.52 -11.65 2.59
N MET A 150 13.75 -10.64 2.18
CA MET A 150 12.61 -10.17 2.94
C MET A 150 11.31 -10.69 2.32
N ASN A 151 10.54 -11.44 3.11
CA ASN A 151 9.16 -11.72 2.77
C ASN A 151 8.29 -10.58 3.30
N LEU A 152 7.63 -9.85 2.39
CA LEU A 152 6.57 -8.94 2.76
C LEU A 152 5.28 -9.73 2.94
N ARG A 153 4.59 -9.51 4.06
CA ARG A 153 3.29 -10.13 4.31
C ARG A 153 2.30 -9.07 4.74
N ILE A 154 1.11 -9.19 4.16
CA ILE A 154 0.00 -8.29 4.40
C ILE A 154 -1.12 -9.12 5.04
N TYR A 155 -1.60 -8.67 6.19
CA TYR A 155 -2.67 -9.31 6.94
C TYR A 155 -3.86 -8.36 7.03
N SER A 156 -4.98 -8.77 6.44
CA SER A 156 -6.29 -8.19 6.69
C SER A 156 -6.95 -8.96 7.82
N GLY A 157 -7.53 -8.24 8.77
CA GLY A 157 -8.31 -8.83 9.85
C GLY A 157 -8.21 -8.03 11.14
N PRO A 158 -9.32 -7.94 11.90
CA PRO A 158 -9.34 -7.11 13.09
C PRO A 158 -8.33 -7.63 14.11
N TYR A 159 -7.52 -6.72 14.66
CA TYR A 159 -6.99 -6.94 16.01
C TYR A 159 -8.18 -6.75 16.95
N PRO A 160 -8.67 -7.79 17.66
CA PRO A 160 -9.85 -7.64 18.51
C PRO A 160 -9.52 -6.68 19.66
N ILE A 161 -9.94 -5.42 19.53
CA ILE A 161 -9.90 -4.44 20.61
C ILE A 161 -11.22 -4.59 21.36
N GLY A 162 -11.17 -5.16 22.57
CA GLY A 162 -12.36 -5.33 23.40
C GLY A 162 -13.31 -6.46 22.99
N GLY A 163 -12.87 -7.39 22.13
CA GLY A 163 -13.63 -8.61 21.80
C GLY A 163 -14.69 -8.47 20.69
N ASN A 164 -14.84 -7.28 20.09
CA ASN A 164 -15.67 -7.10 18.91
C ASN A 164 -14.80 -7.14 17.65
N THR A 165 -15.12 -8.04 16.73
CA THR A 165 -14.57 -8.06 15.37
C THR A 165 -15.36 -7.06 14.54
N ILE A 166 -14.77 -5.90 14.27
CA ILE A 166 -15.28 -5.00 13.23
C ILE A 166 -14.68 -5.52 11.92
N GLU A 167 -15.52 -5.75 10.92
CA GLU A 167 -15.06 -6.09 9.58
C GLU A 167 -14.46 -4.82 8.98
N THR A 168 -13.20 -4.91 8.56
CA THR A 168 -12.43 -3.79 8.02
C THR A 168 -11.98 -4.16 6.62
N HIS A 169 -12.22 -3.29 5.66
CA HIS A 169 -11.89 -3.52 4.26
C HIS A 169 -10.68 -2.70 3.87
N VAL A 170 -9.71 -3.37 3.25
CA VAL A 170 -8.59 -2.69 2.59
C VAL A 170 -8.50 -3.16 1.16
N TRP A 171 -8.48 -2.18 0.28
CA TRP A 171 -8.24 -2.38 -1.14
C TRP A 171 -6.77 -2.08 -1.41
N ILE A 172 -6.07 -3.05 -1.98
CA ILE A 172 -4.74 -2.85 -2.55
C ILE A 172 -4.91 -2.95 -4.04
N GLU A 173 -4.70 -1.84 -4.72
CA GLU A 173 -4.77 -1.80 -6.17
C GLU A 173 -3.43 -2.13 -6.81
N SER A 174 -2.36 -1.72 -6.14
CA SER A 174 -1.05 -1.64 -6.76
C SER A 174 0.05 -1.88 -5.72
N MET A 175 0.90 -2.89 -5.97
CA MET A 175 2.13 -3.19 -5.23
C MET A 175 3.35 -3.45 -6.13
N ALA A 176 4.39 -2.62 -6.03
CA ALA A 176 5.64 -2.78 -6.80
C ALA A 176 6.84 -2.99 -5.88
N ILE A 177 7.88 -3.66 -6.41
CA ILE A 177 9.16 -3.88 -5.71
C ILE A 177 10.30 -3.38 -6.60
N ASP A 178 11.09 -2.43 -6.10
CA ASP A 178 12.34 -2.02 -6.73
C ASP A 178 13.52 -2.66 -6.00
N ALA A 179 14.13 -3.63 -6.67
CA ALA A 179 15.26 -4.39 -6.14
C ALA A 179 16.62 -3.68 -6.35
N THR A 180 16.66 -2.58 -7.11
CA THR A 180 17.91 -2.00 -7.64
C THR A 180 18.18 -0.59 -7.16
N ALA A 181 17.15 0.23 -6.95
CA ALA A 181 17.29 1.56 -6.39
C ALA A 181 16.01 1.93 -5.63
N HIS A 182 16.09 2.36 -4.38
CA HIS A 182 14.90 2.96 -3.79
C HIS A 182 14.65 4.32 -4.45
N THR A 183 13.66 4.38 -5.34
CA THR A 183 13.15 5.63 -5.93
C THR A 183 11.82 5.99 -5.27
N LEU A 184 11.53 7.30 -5.21
CA LEU A 184 10.20 7.82 -4.86
C LEU A 184 9.36 8.07 -6.11
N ASP A 185 9.91 7.72 -7.28
CA ASP A 185 9.17 7.76 -8.51
C ASP A 185 8.06 6.72 -8.43
N ARG A 186 6.87 7.08 -8.90
CA ARG A 186 5.83 6.10 -9.14
C ARG A 186 6.36 5.12 -10.18
N TYR A 187 6.05 3.86 -10.01
CA TYR A 187 6.50 2.83 -10.95
C TYR A 187 5.97 3.16 -12.35
N ALA A 188 6.86 3.51 -13.29
CA ALA A 188 6.49 4.03 -14.61
C ALA A 188 5.77 3.01 -15.52
N GLY A 189 5.82 1.71 -15.19
CA GLY A 189 4.97 0.71 -15.83
C GLY A 189 3.49 0.84 -15.44
N TRP A 190 3.22 1.70 -14.47
CA TRP A 190 1.93 2.13 -13.94
C TRP A 190 1.86 3.66 -14.03
N GLU A 191 1.70 4.15 -15.25
CA GLU A 191 0.69 5.20 -15.40
C GLU A 191 -0.55 4.73 -14.61
N SER A 192 -1.41 5.63 -14.13
CA SER A 192 -2.72 5.18 -13.64
C SER A 192 -3.26 4.13 -14.65
N LEU A 193 -4.33 3.41 -14.33
CA LEU A 193 -5.29 3.32 -15.42
C LEU A 193 -5.61 4.80 -15.71
N SER A 194 -4.77 5.46 -16.54
CA SER A 194 -5.14 6.57 -17.38
C SER A 194 -6.47 6.04 -17.81
N ALA A 195 -7.55 6.73 -17.41
CA ALA A 195 -8.81 6.57 -18.09
C ALA A 195 -8.39 6.37 -19.55
N GLY A 196 -8.59 5.14 -20.08
CA GLY A 196 -8.34 4.86 -21.48
C GLY A 196 -8.87 6.04 -22.27
N PRO A 197 -8.20 6.39 -23.37
CA PRO A 197 -8.26 7.71 -24.01
C PRO A 197 -9.56 8.43 -23.68
N ALA A 198 -9.47 9.48 -22.84
CA ALA A 198 -10.63 10.10 -22.17
C ALA A 198 -11.88 10.03 -23.06
N LEU A 199 -12.85 9.23 -22.63
CA LEU A 199 -14.10 9.09 -23.33
C LEU A 199 -14.77 10.46 -23.27
N GLN A 200 -15.00 11.06 -24.44
CA GLN A 200 -15.56 12.40 -24.52
C GLN A 200 -16.97 12.45 -23.91
N ALA A 201 -17.65 11.30 -23.86
CA ALA A 201 -18.98 11.16 -23.30
C ALA A 201 -19.05 10.59 -21.88
N ASP A 202 -17.91 10.42 -21.16
CA ASP A 202 -17.88 10.11 -19.73
C ASP A 202 -18.11 11.41 -18.94
N LEU A 203 -19.38 11.77 -18.82
CA LEU A 203 -19.87 13.04 -18.28
C LEU A 203 -19.96 13.02 -16.75
N ASP A 204 -20.07 11.85 -16.12
CA ASP A 204 -20.09 11.72 -14.66
C ASP A 204 -18.71 11.41 -14.04
N GLY A 205 -17.74 11.04 -14.88
CA GLY A 205 -16.33 10.87 -14.54
C GLY A 205 -16.03 9.53 -13.87
N ASP A 206 -16.89 8.53 -14.03
CA ASP A 206 -16.73 7.22 -13.40
C ASP A 206 -15.88 6.23 -14.21
N GLY A 207 -15.51 6.60 -15.44
CA GLY A 207 -14.62 5.84 -16.31
C GLY A 207 -15.32 4.93 -17.32
N ASP A 208 -16.64 5.01 -17.46
CA ASP A 208 -17.35 4.44 -18.60
C ASP A 208 -18.35 5.40 -19.27
N VAL A 209 -19.00 4.94 -20.33
CA VAL A 209 -20.05 5.71 -21.02
C VAL A 209 -21.33 4.89 -21.02
N ASP A 210 -22.29 5.27 -20.18
CA ASP A 210 -23.51 4.51 -19.98
C ASP A 210 -24.79 5.38 -19.88
N LEU A 211 -25.81 4.89 -19.16
CA LEU A 211 -27.07 5.60 -19.01
C LEU A 211 -26.98 6.80 -18.06
N ASP A 212 -26.03 6.82 -17.14
CA ASP A 212 -25.84 7.92 -16.21
C ASP A 212 -25.27 9.16 -16.94
N ASP A 213 -24.36 8.97 -17.89
CA ASP A 213 -23.93 10.04 -18.82
C ASP A 213 -25.08 10.56 -19.69
N PHE A 214 -25.92 9.63 -20.18
CA PHE A 214 -27.08 10.02 -20.97
C PHE A 214 -28.06 10.88 -20.16
N VAL A 215 -28.17 10.64 -18.85
CA VAL A 215 -29.00 11.48 -17.97
C VAL A 215 -28.44 12.89 -17.87
N ILE A 216 -27.12 13.06 -17.80
CA ILE A 216 -26.45 14.38 -17.78
C ILE A 216 -26.73 15.11 -19.10
N LEU A 217 -26.44 14.49 -20.24
CA LEU A 217 -26.70 15.07 -21.57
C LEU A 217 -28.17 15.47 -21.74
N LYS A 218 -29.10 14.55 -21.42
CA LYS A 218 -30.54 14.79 -21.54
C LYS A 218 -31.00 15.98 -20.68
N ASN A 219 -30.38 16.20 -19.52
CA ASN A 219 -30.75 17.31 -18.64
C ASN A 219 -30.14 18.65 -19.11
N GLY A 220 -29.01 18.62 -19.82
CA GLY A 220 -28.38 19.80 -20.43
C GLY A 220 -29.01 20.22 -21.77
N PHE A 221 -29.64 19.29 -22.49
CA PHE A 221 -30.11 19.47 -23.87
C PHE A 221 -30.87 20.79 -24.13
N GLY A 222 -30.26 21.67 -24.93
CA GLY A 222 -30.79 22.97 -25.33
C GLY A 222 -30.85 24.03 -24.22
N THR A 223 -30.16 23.81 -23.08
CA THR A 223 -30.26 24.69 -21.91
C THR A 223 -28.94 25.04 -21.22
N GLY A 224 -27.84 24.33 -21.48
CA GLY A 224 -26.52 24.59 -20.91
C GLY A 224 -25.43 23.74 -21.58
N ASP A 225 -24.25 23.70 -20.95
CA ASP A 225 -23.02 23.03 -21.41
C ASP A 225 -22.69 21.76 -20.60
N ALA A 226 -23.61 21.31 -19.74
CA ALA A 226 -23.36 20.18 -18.84
C ALA A 226 -23.19 18.83 -19.58
N GLY A 227 -23.66 18.74 -20.83
CA GLY A 227 -23.47 17.58 -21.70
C GLY A 227 -22.73 17.91 -22.99
N ASP A 228 -21.90 18.96 -22.98
CA ASP A 228 -21.05 19.42 -24.09
C ASP A 228 -19.86 18.46 -24.28
N CYS A 229 -20.06 17.42 -25.08
CA CYS A 229 -19.07 16.40 -25.39
C CYS A 229 -18.11 16.85 -26.50
N ASP A 230 -18.54 17.77 -27.38
CA ASP A 230 -17.74 18.22 -28.53
C ASP A 230 -16.94 19.53 -28.28
N GLY A 231 -17.27 20.23 -27.19
CA GLY A 231 -16.60 21.41 -26.68
C GLY A 231 -17.00 22.71 -27.38
N ASP A 232 -18.17 22.77 -28.03
CA ASP A 232 -18.64 23.95 -28.74
C ASP A 232 -19.41 24.96 -27.87
N GLY A 233 -19.68 24.59 -26.61
CA GLY A 233 -20.28 25.43 -25.60
C GLY A 233 -21.80 25.32 -25.48
N ASP A 234 -22.43 24.32 -26.11
CA ASP A 234 -23.82 23.94 -25.82
C ASP A 234 -24.02 22.43 -25.65
N THR A 235 -25.27 21.99 -25.52
CA THR A 235 -25.60 20.56 -25.39
C THR A 235 -26.73 20.26 -26.35
N ASP A 236 -26.42 19.57 -27.44
CA ASP A 236 -27.34 19.34 -28.53
C ASP A 236 -27.23 17.92 -29.15
N LEU A 237 -27.55 17.78 -30.44
CA LEU A 237 -27.52 16.49 -31.12
C LEU A 237 -26.11 16.03 -31.49
N ASP A 238 -25.16 16.95 -31.65
CA ASP A 238 -23.78 16.60 -31.99
C ASP A 238 -23.10 15.91 -30.80
N ASP A 239 -23.39 16.33 -29.56
CA ASP A 239 -22.97 15.62 -28.34
C ASP A 239 -23.56 14.22 -28.23
N PHE A 240 -24.85 14.09 -28.58
CA PHE A 240 -25.51 12.79 -28.54
C PHE A 240 -24.89 11.80 -29.53
N VAL A 241 -24.34 12.28 -30.66
CA VAL A 241 -23.61 11.43 -31.61
C VAL A 241 -22.32 10.91 -30.97
N ILE A 242 -21.61 11.72 -30.20
CA ILE A 242 -20.41 11.31 -29.46
C ILE A 242 -20.77 10.24 -28.42
N LEU A 243 -21.75 10.53 -27.56
CA LEU A 243 -22.22 9.58 -26.54
C LEU A 243 -22.64 8.25 -27.15
N LYS A 244 -23.41 8.28 -28.24
CA LYS A 244 -23.82 7.05 -28.92
C LYS A 244 -22.64 6.26 -29.49
N ASN A 245 -21.60 6.94 -29.99
CA ASN A 245 -20.43 6.26 -30.56
C ASN A 245 -19.57 5.60 -29.47
N GLU A 246 -19.57 6.17 -28.27
CA GLU A 246 -18.80 5.68 -27.12
C GLU A 246 -19.65 4.81 -26.16
N PHE A 247 -20.96 4.70 -26.37
CA PHE A 247 -21.86 3.97 -25.47
C PHE A 247 -21.42 2.52 -25.20
N GLY A 248 -21.26 2.18 -23.93
CA GLY A 248 -20.78 0.90 -23.44
C GLY A 248 -19.26 0.70 -23.55
N SER A 249 -18.50 1.74 -23.88
CA SER A 249 -17.05 1.74 -23.78
C SER A 249 -16.61 2.02 -22.34
N GLN A 250 -15.42 1.54 -21.99
CA GLN A 250 -14.81 1.72 -20.66
C GLN A 250 -13.33 2.05 -20.86
N ALA A 251 -12.82 2.90 -19.99
CA ALA A 251 -11.48 3.46 -20.02
C ALA A 251 -10.43 2.47 -19.45
#